data_AF-A0A7J2TJY9-F1
#
_entry.id   AF-A0A7J2TJY9-F1
#
_cell.length_a   1.000
_cell.length_b   1.000
_cell.length_c   1.000
_cell.angle_alpha   90.00
_cell.angle_beta   90.00
_cell.angle_gamma   90.00
#
_symmetry.space_group_name_H-M   'P 1'
#
loop_
_entity.id
_entity.type
_entity.pdbx_description
1 polymer ?
#
loop_
_entity_poly.entity_id
_entity_poly.type
_entity_poly.pdbx_seq_one_letter_code
_entity_poly.pdbx_strand_id
1 'polypeptide(L)'
;MALYKSIGLTAKTAAAILAEIVSMINKKLKDDEMLKLLNQKFSGLELVFASYLLGRIVGMSYAIKDMNSAIAIISDFRRYIQILEERGKEELEKVVENEILDEVIREIERMRDVI
;
A
#
# COMPACT_ATOMS: atom_id res chain seq x y z
N MET A 1 8.19 6.50 -12.02
CA MET A 1 6.78 6.97 -12.00
C MET A 1 5.92 5.95 -11.28
N ALA A 2 5.34 6.34 -10.14
CA ALA A 2 4.54 5.46 -9.29
C ALA A 2 3.29 4.90 -9.99
N LEU A 3 3.00 3.61 -9.77
CA LEU A 3 1.95 2.87 -10.50
C LEU A 3 0.55 3.45 -10.32
N TYR A 4 0.20 3.93 -9.12
CA TYR A 4 -1.12 4.52 -8.89
C TYR A 4 -1.39 5.71 -9.83
N LYS A 5 -0.34 6.50 -10.12
CA LYS A 5 -0.42 7.67 -10.99
C LYS A 5 -0.56 7.28 -12.47
N SER A 6 0.08 6.19 -12.91
CA SER A 6 -0.02 5.73 -14.30
C SER A 6 -1.40 5.15 -14.64
N ILE A 7 -2.16 4.72 -13.63
CA ILE A 7 -3.56 4.27 -13.78
C ILE A 7 -4.57 5.34 -13.36
N GLY A 8 -4.15 6.59 -13.17
CA GLY A 8 -5.04 7.72 -12.91
C GLY A 8 -5.60 7.83 -11.48
N LEU A 9 -5.01 7.14 -10.50
CA LEU A 9 -5.38 7.29 -9.09
C LEU A 9 -4.64 8.45 -8.43
N THR A 10 -5.20 8.97 -7.35
CA THR A 10 -4.56 9.95 -6.48
C THR A 10 -3.73 9.26 -5.38
N ALA A 11 -2.78 9.99 -4.78
CA ALA A 11 -2.01 9.48 -3.63
C ALA A 11 -2.94 9.13 -2.45
N LYS A 12 -3.94 10.00 -2.19
CA LYS A 12 -5.01 9.76 -1.21
C LYS A 12 -5.75 8.45 -1.44
N THR A 13 -6.19 8.20 -2.68
CA THR A 13 -6.89 6.95 -3.03
C THR A 13 -5.99 5.74 -2.83
N ALA A 14 -4.74 5.81 -3.26
CA ALA A 14 -3.76 4.74 -3.07
C ALA A 14 -3.50 4.46 -1.58
N ALA A 15 -3.41 5.51 -0.76
CA ALA A 15 -3.23 5.41 0.68
C ALA A 15 -4.43 4.78 1.38
N ALA A 16 -5.66 5.19 1.01
CA ALA A 16 -6.89 4.61 1.53
C ALA A 16 -7.00 3.10 1.22
N ILE A 17 -6.60 2.69 0.01
CA ILE A 17 -6.56 1.28 -0.38
C ILE A 17 -5.52 0.52 0.46
N LEU A 18 -4.30 1.04 0.60
CA LEU A 18 -3.26 0.38 1.39
C LEU A 18 -3.67 0.26 2.87
N ALA A 19 -4.24 1.31 3.45
CA ALA A 19 -4.73 1.29 4.83
C ALA A 19 -5.85 0.26 5.04
N GLU A 20 -6.73 0.10 4.05
CA GLU A 20 -7.75 -0.95 4.08
C GLU A 20 -7.11 -2.35 4.05
N ILE A 21 -6.13 -2.57 3.17
CA ILE A 21 -5.41 -3.85 3.07
C ILE A 21 -4.67 -4.16 4.38
N VAL A 22 -3.94 -3.19 4.95
CA VAL A 22 -3.29 -3.34 6.25
C VAL A 22 -4.30 -3.69 7.34
N SER A 23 -5.49 -3.07 7.33
CA SER A 23 -6.55 -3.39 8.29
C SER A 23 -7.07 -4.82 8.15
N MET A 24 -7.27 -5.29 6.92
CA MET A 24 -7.71 -6.66 6.64
C MET A 24 -6.66 -7.69 7.08
N ILE A 25 -5.38 -7.41 6.83
CA ILE A 25 -4.25 -8.24 7.28
C ILE A 25 -4.19 -8.27 8.81
N ASN A 26 -4.32 -7.12 9.48
CA ASN A 26 -4.27 -7.07 10.95
C ASN A 26 -5.42 -7.87 11.58
N LYS A 27 -6.60 -7.83 10.96
CA LYS A 27 -7.78 -8.62 11.36
C LYS A 27 -7.67 -10.10 10.99
N LYS A 28 -6.60 -10.51 10.28
CA LYS A 28 -6.38 -11.89 9.83
C LYS A 28 -7.58 -12.44 9.04
N LEU A 29 -8.18 -11.59 8.20
CA LEU A 29 -9.28 -12.00 7.35
C LEU A 29 -8.81 -13.07 6.36
N LYS A 30 -9.70 -13.98 5.97
CA LYS A 30 -9.42 -14.95 4.91
C LYS A 30 -9.49 -14.28 3.53
N ASP A 31 -8.86 -14.90 2.54
CA ASP A 31 -8.80 -14.37 1.17
C ASP A 31 -10.20 -14.08 0.59
N ASP A 32 -11.17 -14.96 0.82
CA ASP A 32 -12.56 -14.77 0.38
C ASP A 32 -13.25 -13.58 1.06
N GLU A 33 -12.98 -13.38 2.35
CA GLU A 33 -13.47 -12.22 3.10
C GLU A 33 -12.82 -10.91 2.63
N MET A 34 -11.51 -10.93 2.37
CA MET A 34 -10.78 -9.77 1.84
C MET A 34 -11.31 -9.37 0.46
N LEU A 35 -11.47 -10.35 -0.45
CA LEU A 35 -12.01 -10.10 -1.79
C LEU A 35 -13.42 -9.52 -1.73
N LYS A 36 -14.27 -10.05 -0.85
CA LYS A 36 -15.63 -9.54 -0.65
C LYS A 36 -15.62 -8.08 -0.16
N LEU A 37 -14.77 -7.75 0.82
CA LEU A 37 -14.65 -6.39 1.33
C LEU A 37 -14.10 -5.41 0.28
N LEU A 38 -13.08 -5.82 -0.47
CA LEU A 38 -12.53 -5.00 -1.56
C LEU A 38 -13.61 -4.69 -2.61
N ASN A 39 -14.38 -5.70 -3.02
CA ASN A 39 -15.44 -5.53 -4.01
C ASN A 39 -16.63 -4.70 -3.48
N GLN A 40 -16.81 -4.61 -2.16
CA GLN A 40 -17.83 -3.76 -1.53
C GLN A 40 -17.35 -2.30 -1.40
N LYS A 41 -16.05 -2.08 -1.21
CA LYS A 41 -15.48 -0.76 -0.91
C LYS A 41 -14.96 -0.02 -2.13
N PHE A 42 -14.45 -0.74 -3.13
CA PHE A 42 -13.77 -0.16 -4.28
C PHE A 42 -14.40 -0.65 -5.57
N SER A 43 -14.28 0.17 -6.62
CA SER A 43 -14.79 -0.17 -7.96
C SER A 43 -13.85 0.34 -9.05
N GLY A 44 -13.99 -0.18 -10.27
CA GLY A 44 -13.18 0.24 -11.41
C GLY A 44 -11.67 0.13 -11.14
N LEU A 45 -10.94 1.21 -11.40
CA LEU A 45 -9.48 1.25 -11.28
C LEU A 45 -8.98 1.13 -9.82
N GLU A 46 -9.79 1.55 -8.84
CA GLU A 46 -9.46 1.39 -7.42
C GLU A 46 -9.44 -0.09 -7.03
N LEU A 47 -10.44 -0.85 -7.48
CA LEU A 47 -10.50 -2.28 -7.24
C LEU A 47 -9.34 -3.01 -7.93
N VAL A 48 -9.04 -2.65 -9.18
CA VAL A 48 -7.89 -3.20 -9.92
C VAL A 48 -6.59 -2.95 -9.15
N PHE A 49 -6.38 -1.73 -8.67
CA PHE A 49 -5.19 -1.38 -7.89
C PHE A 49 -5.14 -2.11 -6.55
N ALA A 50 -6.26 -2.23 -5.85
CA ALA A 50 -6.36 -2.97 -4.59
C ALA A 50 -6.04 -4.46 -4.77
N SER A 51 -6.59 -5.10 -5.80
CA SER A 51 -6.28 -6.49 -6.14
C SER A 51 -4.81 -6.68 -6.51
N TYR A 52 -4.23 -5.75 -7.29
CA TYR A 52 -2.81 -5.76 -7.62
C TYR A 52 -1.93 -5.64 -6.36
N LEU A 53 -2.22 -4.69 -5.47
CA LEU A 53 -1.49 -4.49 -4.23
C LEU A 53 -1.57 -5.72 -3.32
N LEU A 54 -2.76 -6.28 -3.14
CA LEU A 54 -2.94 -7.49 -2.34
C LEU A 54 -2.13 -8.66 -2.92
N GLY A 55 -2.22 -8.89 -4.24
CA GLY A 55 -1.44 -9.92 -4.92
C GLY A 55 0.07 -9.70 -4.82
N ARG A 56 0.53 -8.45 -4.86
CA ARG A 56 1.94 -8.07 -4.65
C ARG A 56 2.41 -8.42 -3.24
N ILE A 57 1.61 -8.12 -2.21
CA ILE A 57 1.94 -8.43 -0.81
C ILE A 57 2.03 -9.94 -0.61
N VAL A 58 1.04 -10.69 -1.11
CA VAL A 58 1.03 -12.15 -1.07
C VAL A 58 2.23 -12.70 -1.83
N GLY A 59 2.48 -12.24 -3.06
CA GLY A 59 3.64 -12.64 -3.85
C GLY A 59 4.98 -12.37 -3.17
N MET A 60 5.11 -11.24 -2.47
CA MET A 60 6.29 -10.90 -1.68
C MET A 60 6.52 -11.85 -0.50
N SER A 61 5.45 -12.37 0.12
CA SER A 61 5.59 -13.41 1.16
C SER A 61 6.18 -14.73 0.62
N TYR A 62 6.01 -15.01 -0.68
CA TYR A 62 6.57 -16.18 -1.36
C TYR A 62 7.93 -15.90 -2.02
N ALA A 63 8.23 -14.64 -2.33
CA ALA A 63 9.47 -14.20 -2.99
C ALA A 63 10.62 -14.03 -1.98
N ILE A 64 10.97 -15.11 -1.27
CA ILE A 64 12.03 -15.14 -0.24
C ILE A 64 13.45 -15.16 -0.87
N LYS A 65 13.58 -15.03 -2.21
CA LYS A 65 14.88 -15.07 -2.89
C LYS A 65 15.82 -13.91 -2.51
N ASP A 66 15.27 -12.78 -2.05
CA ASP A 66 16.04 -11.65 -1.52
C ASP A 66 15.57 -11.30 -0.11
N MET A 67 16.37 -11.72 0.87
CA MET A 67 16.10 -11.55 2.30
C MET A 67 16.04 -10.08 2.71
N ASN A 68 16.84 -9.20 2.09
CA ASN A 68 16.90 -7.80 2.48
C ASN A 68 15.62 -7.06 2.06
N SER A 69 15.16 -7.31 0.84
CA SER A 69 13.89 -6.79 0.34
C SER A 69 12.72 -7.27 1.21
N ALA A 70 12.69 -8.56 1.57
CA ALA A 70 11.66 -9.13 2.42
C ALA A 70 11.63 -8.50 3.83
N ILE A 71 12.81 -8.26 4.44
CA ILE A 71 12.92 -7.60 5.76
C ILE A 71 12.37 -6.18 5.70
N ALA A 72 12.69 -5.41 4.67
CA ALA A 72 12.20 -4.04 4.51
C ALA A 72 10.66 -4.01 4.44
N ILE A 73 10.07 -4.88 3.61
CA ILE A 73 8.61 -4.98 3.46
C ILE A 73 7.93 -5.36 4.78
N ILE A 74 8.46 -6.37 5.48
CA ILE A 74 7.91 -6.80 6.77
C ILE A 74 8.02 -5.67 7.81
N SER A 75 9.13 -4.93 7.81
CA SER A 75 9.33 -3.79 8.70
C SER A 75 8.29 -2.69 8.43
N ASP A 76 8.05 -2.35 7.17
CA ASP A 76 7.04 -1.35 6.78
C ASP A 76 5.63 -1.80 7.19
N PHE A 77 5.26 -3.05 6.92
CA PHE A 77 3.96 -3.59 7.33
C PHE A 77 3.80 -3.60 8.85
N ARG A 78 4.85 -3.97 9.59
CA ARG A 78 4.83 -3.92 11.06
C ARG A 78 4.60 -2.49 11.55
N ARG A 79 5.26 -1.51 10.94
CA ARG A 79 5.07 -0.09 11.26
C ARG A 79 3.65 0.38 10.94
N TYR A 80 3.09 -0.01 9.81
CA TYR A 80 1.71 0.34 9.45
C TYR A 80 0.68 -0.30 10.38
N ILE A 81 0.88 -1.55 10.79
CA ILE A 81 0.03 -2.22 11.78
C ILE A 81 0.10 -1.47 13.12
N GLN A 82 1.30 -1.10 13.57
CA GLN A 82 1.46 -0.33 14.81
C GLN A 82 0.73 1.01 14.75
N ILE A 83 0.85 1.76 13.65
CA ILE A 83 0.11 3.02 13.45
C ILE A 83 -1.39 2.77 13.48
N LEU A 84 -1.87 1.71 12.79
CA LEU A 84 -3.28 1.36 12.77
C LEU A 84 -3.82 1.07 14.18
N GLU A 85 -3.07 0.32 14.99
CA GLU A 85 -3.48 -0.09 16.33
C GLU A 85 -3.45 1.07 17.34
N GLU A 86 -2.41 1.89 17.28
CA GLU A 86 -2.21 2.99 18.25
C GLU A 86 -3.03 4.24 17.88
N ARG A 87 -3.19 4.52 16.59
CA ARG A 87 -3.64 5.83 16.08
C ARG A 87 -4.86 5.73 15.16
N GLY A 88 -5.24 4.53 14.76
CA GLY A 88 -6.42 4.29 13.93
C GLY A 88 -6.18 4.48 12.43
N LYS A 89 -7.23 4.15 11.66
CA LYS A 89 -7.14 4.06 10.19
C LYS A 89 -6.90 5.41 9.51
N GLU A 90 -7.58 6.47 9.93
CA GLU A 90 -7.42 7.79 9.32
C GLU A 90 -5.99 8.32 9.41
N GLU A 91 -5.32 8.04 10.53
CA GLU A 91 -3.93 8.46 10.71
C GLU A 91 -2.97 7.62 9.87
N LEU A 92 -3.23 6.31 9.75
CA LEU A 92 -2.50 5.46 8.81
C LEU A 92 -2.63 5.98 7.37
N GLU A 93 -3.83 6.34 6.93
CA GLU A 93 -4.07 6.89 5.59
C GLU A 93 -3.24 8.16 5.34
N LYS A 94 -3.21 9.09 6.30
CA LYS A 94 -2.38 10.31 6.19
C LYS A 94 -0.89 10.02 6.11
N VAL A 95 -0.39 9.11 6.96
CA VAL A 95 1.03 8.75 6.96
C VAL A 95 1.43 8.14 5.61
N VAL A 96 0.65 7.19 5.12
CA VAL A 96 0.89 6.55 3.82
C VAL A 96 0.79 7.55 2.67
N GLU A 97 -0.21 8.44 2.70
CA GLU A 97 -0.36 9.48 1.68
C GLU A 97 0.89 10.38 1.60
N ASN A 98 1.37 10.86 2.75
CA ASN A 98 2.58 11.69 2.81
C ASN A 98 3.81 10.92 2.30
N GLU A 99 3.95 9.65 2.66
CA GLU A 99 5.08 8.83 2.21
C GLU A 99 5.07 8.60 0.69
N ILE A 100 3.89 8.36 0.10
CA ILE A 100 3.73 8.27 -1.35
C ILE A 100 4.13 9.59 -2.02
N LEU A 101 3.72 10.73 -1.46
CA LEU A 101 4.04 12.04 -1.99
C LEU A 101 5.54 12.35 -1.87
N ASP A 102 6.16 12.03 -0.73
CA ASP A 102 7.59 12.21 -0.49
C ASP A 102 8.44 11.36 -1.43
N GLU A 103 8.04 10.12 -1.72
CA GLU A 103 8.73 9.25 -2.68
C GLU A 103 8.71 9.87 -4.08
N VAL A 104 7.55 10.40 -4.51
CA VAL A 104 7.40 11.08 -5.81
C VAL A 104 8.22 12.36 -5.87
N ILE A 105 8.26 13.16 -4.80
CA ILE A 105 9.08 14.38 -4.72
C ILE A 105 10.57 14.03 -4.85
N ARG A 106 11.05 13.04 -4.10
CA ARG A 106 12.45 12.58 -4.19
C ARG A 106 12.80 12.03 -5.57
N GLU A 107 11.86 11.37 -6.25
CA GLU A 107 12.05 10.90 -7.64
C GLU A 107 12.21 12.10 -8.59
N ILE A 108 11.41 13.15 -8.42
CA ILE A 108 11.52 14.41 -9.21
C ILE A 108 12.84 15.13 -8.93
N GLU A 109 13.25 15.26 -7.68
CA GLU A 109 14.50 15.92 -7.29
C GLU A 109 15.72 15.19 -7.89
N ARG A 110 15.75 13.86 -7.80
CA ARG A 110 16.79 13.05 -8.45
C ARG A 110 16.82 13.23 -9.97
N MET A 111 15.67 13.37 -10.62
CA MET A 111 15.61 13.65 -12.06
C MET A 111 16.11 15.06 -12.39
N ARG A 112 15.88 16.03 -11.50
CA ARG A 112 16.34 17.42 -11.68
C ARG A 112 17.86 17.55 -11.52
N ASP A 113 18.46 16.81 -10.62
CA ASP A 113 19.92 16.85 -10.38
C ASP A 113 20.74 16.11 -11.45
N VAL A 114 20.07 15.39 -12.37
CA VAL A 114 20.69 14.65 -13.47
C VAL A 114 20.60 15.41 -14.82
N ILE A 115 19.85 16.51 -14.88
CA ILE A 115 19.68 17.39 -16.06
C ILE A 115 20.44 18.69 -15.84
#